data_AF-A0A946RY94-F1
#
_entry.id   AF-A0A946RY94-F1
#
_cell.length_a   1.000
_cell.length_b   1.000
_cell.length_c   1.000
_cell.angle_alpha   90.00
_cell.angle_beta   90.00
_cell.angle_gamma   90.00
#
_symmetry.space_group_name_H-M   'P 1'
#
loop_
_entity.id
_entity.type
_entity.pdbx_description
1 polymer ?
#
loop_
_entity_poly.entity_id
_entity_poly.type
_entity_poly.pdbx_seq_one_letter_code
_entity_poly.pdbx_strand_id
1 'polypeptide(L)'
;MIKKLPTFILLLLIFISLNPAFCRPITDYDVEVTRDLSGEYRSNRADYLTQFPERELNIDHVEHFGPNRDEEGTVVVAVNTTLYNQLENDFNGWIEGIGEDGYDMVLIVTDGGTAQELKDQVIQEGGEEIVGAIFAGELPLAWFEHKEHFRQEHEPDNNRIQDYPIDYFFTDLDGVWEDSTGNGIYDYHHGDVDPDIWFGRLPAHNLSRLDEVDIISAYLAKVQQYRAGELMLPHRALNYIDDDWCLMDQVWSRYIRNAYGYVIAETDSNTTSASDYWEHLENEGYEMVQVAVHSTSASHSFFVENRTARDYFRFWDLRDDVNENSMFYNLFACSVMDFSERHNLCMGVLYALGGEFGLGAVGSIKTGGMLFFDDFYIPLSEGQSFGQSLQSWMIEHAHDPERPNWARSWFYGMTYYGDPTLKIKQGLRVGEMAITELEGDNDGVLDVAEVVSLTVPVHNRSEVDIIGIILEISTADTLV
;
A
#
# COMPACT_ATOMS: atom_id res chain seq x y z
N MET A 1 71.52 -37.80 5.51
CA MET A 1 70.32 -37.60 4.68
C MET A 1 69.19 -37.14 5.59
N ILE A 2 68.94 -35.84 5.59
CA ILE A 2 67.85 -35.17 6.31
C ILE A 2 66.82 -34.82 5.23
N LYS A 3 65.55 -35.19 5.41
CA LYS A 3 64.44 -34.58 4.65
C LYS A 3 63.28 -34.26 5.61
N LYS A 4 62.72 -33.08 5.36
CA LYS A 4 61.90 -32.22 6.21
C LYS A 4 60.40 -32.59 6.16
N LEU A 5 59.69 -32.29 7.25
CA LEU A 5 58.23 -32.03 7.36
C LEU A 5 57.91 -30.60 6.81
N PRO A 6 56.67 -30.04 6.80
CA PRO A 6 55.26 -30.55 6.87
C PRO A 6 54.30 -29.90 5.81
N THR A 7 53.05 -30.40 5.67
CA THR A 7 51.89 -29.50 5.45
C THR A 7 50.58 -30.10 5.98
N PHE A 8 49.87 -29.28 6.73
CA PHE A 8 48.61 -29.49 7.45
C PHE A 8 47.52 -28.74 6.66
N ILE A 9 46.44 -29.39 6.23
CA ILE A 9 45.18 -28.71 5.86
C ILE A 9 44.05 -29.57 6.42
N LEU A 10 43.52 -29.16 7.57
CA LEU A 10 42.28 -29.65 8.13
C LEU A 10 41.18 -28.71 7.62
N LEU A 11 40.36 -29.20 6.69
CA LEU A 11 39.13 -28.53 6.26
C LEU A 11 38.12 -28.60 7.41
N LEU A 12 37.87 -27.46 8.04
CA LEU A 12 36.82 -27.28 9.03
C LEU A 12 35.50 -27.08 8.27
N LEU A 13 34.82 -28.17 7.94
CA LEU A 13 33.40 -28.15 7.58
C LEU A 13 32.62 -27.91 8.88
N ILE A 14 32.29 -26.65 9.16
CA ILE A 14 31.31 -26.31 10.19
C ILE A 14 29.94 -26.66 9.62
N PHE A 15 29.46 -27.87 9.91
CA PHE A 15 28.02 -28.13 9.96
C PHE A 15 27.50 -27.43 11.22
N ILE A 16 26.90 -26.25 11.05
CA ILE A 16 26.00 -25.71 12.07
C ILE A 16 24.73 -26.56 11.97
N SER A 17 24.65 -27.60 12.78
CA SER A 17 23.36 -28.19 13.14
C SER A 17 22.62 -27.12 13.95
N LEU A 18 21.73 -26.37 13.29
CA LEU A 18 20.82 -25.45 13.94
C LEU A 18 19.98 -26.25 14.93
N ASN A 19 20.20 -25.97 16.20
CA ASN A 19 19.34 -26.39 17.28
C ASN A 19 18.09 -25.49 17.19
N PRO A 20 16.87 -26.02 16.97
CA PRO A 20 15.67 -25.18 16.77
C PRO A 20 15.32 -24.33 18.01
N ALA A 21 15.97 -24.56 19.14
CA ALA A 21 15.83 -23.76 20.36
C ALA A 21 16.56 -22.41 20.37
N PHE A 22 17.26 -22.02 19.28
CA PHE A 22 18.03 -20.76 19.22
C PHE A 22 17.79 -19.89 17.98
N CYS A 23 16.80 -20.20 17.12
CA CYS A 23 16.37 -19.23 16.11
C CYS A 23 15.52 -18.17 16.80
N ARG A 24 16.03 -16.92 16.88
CA ARG A 24 15.20 -15.76 17.22
C ARG A 24 14.04 -15.72 16.19
N PRO A 25 12.78 -15.49 16.60
CA PRO A 25 11.69 -15.30 15.65
C PRO A 25 12.03 -14.17 14.69
N ILE A 26 11.73 -14.37 13.41
CA ILE A 26 11.86 -13.33 12.37
C ILE A 26 10.89 -12.20 12.73
N THR A 27 11.36 -10.95 12.62
CA THR A 27 10.57 -9.75 12.90
C THR A 27 10.54 -8.83 11.69
N ASP A 28 9.65 -7.84 11.68
CA ASP A 28 9.59 -6.81 10.62
C ASP A 28 10.87 -5.95 10.55
N TYR A 29 11.77 -6.02 11.53
CA TYR A 29 13.11 -5.40 11.47
C TYR A 29 14.17 -6.25 10.75
N ASP A 30 13.87 -7.51 10.43
CA ASP A 30 14.79 -8.45 9.76
C ASP A 30 14.50 -8.56 8.24
N VAL A 31 13.75 -7.60 7.69
CA VAL A 31 13.23 -7.62 6.32
C VAL A 31 14.25 -7.06 5.33
N GLU A 32 14.53 -7.79 4.25
CA GLU A 32 15.35 -7.29 3.16
C GLU A 32 14.65 -6.13 2.42
N VAL A 33 15.42 -5.14 1.99
CA VAL A 33 14.88 -3.95 1.34
C VAL A 33 14.51 -4.27 -0.09
N THR A 34 13.27 -3.96 -0.50
CA THR A 34 12.90 -4.02 -1.92
C THR A 34 13.60 -2.91 -2.72
N ARG A 35 14.18 -3.24 -3.88
CA ARG A 35 15.05 -2.38 -4.70
C ARG A 35 14.77 -2.51 -6.19
N ASP A 36 15.05 -1.43 -6.91
CA ASP A 36 15.16 -1.46 -8.36
C ASP A 36 16.44 -2.22 -8.75
N LEU A 37 16.25 -3.39 -9.34
CA LEU A 37 17.33 -4.26 -9.79
C LEU A 37 17.73 -4.04 -11.27
N SER A 38 17.04 -3.15 -11.98
CA SER A 38 17.35 -2.81 -13.38
C SER A 38 18.61 -1.93 -13.48
N GLY A 39 18.82 -1.08 -12.47
CA GLY A 39 19.88 -0.07 -12.47
C GLY A 39 19.62 1.07 -13.47
N GLU A 40 18.38 1.20 -13.94
CA GLU A 40 17.97 2.25 -14.86
C GLU A 40 17.94 3.63 -14.19
N TYR A 41 17.94 4.66 -15.02
CA TYR A 41 17.87 6.03 -14.55
C TYR A 41 16.45 6.35 -14.11
N ARG A 42 16.31 6.85 -12.88
CA ARG A 42 15.03 7.31 -12.33
C ARG A 42 14.92 8.82 -12.45
N SER A 43 13.72 9.28 -12.80
CA SER A 43 13.48 10.71 -13.00
C SER A 43 13.58 11.44 -11.67
N ASN A 44 14.28 12.56 -11.67
CA ASN A 44 14.39 13.43 -10.50
C ASN A 44 13.46 14.65 -10.65
N ARG A 45 13.46 15.54 -9.65
CA ARG A 45 12.64 16.76 -9.69
C ARG A 45 12.89 17.58 -10.95
N ALA A 46 14.14 17.74 -11.34
CA ALA A 46 14.50 18.54 -12.51
C ALA A 46 13.92 17.94 -13.80
N ASP A 47 13.92 16.61 -13.94
CA ASP A 47 13.27 15.93 -15.06
C ASP A 47 11.76 16.13 -15.06
N TYR A 48 11.12 16.02 -13.89
CA TYR A 48 9.68 16.25 -13.75
C TYR A 48 9.31 17.67 -14.21
N LEU A 49 10.04 18.68 -13.75
CA LEU A 49 9.82 20.08 -14.11
C LEU A 49 10.06 20.39 -15.60
N THR A 50 10.75 19.54 -16.35
CA THR A 50 10.83 19.70 -17.81
C THR A 50 9.51 19.39 -18.52
N GLN A 51 8.67 18.55 -17.90
CA GLN A 51 7.34 18.20 -18.40
C GLN A 51 6.25 19.05 -17.76
N PHE A 52 6.41 19.34 -16.46
CA PHE A 52 5.46 20.09 -15.63
C PHE A 52 6.14 21.28 -14.96
N PRO A 53 6.43 22.36 -15.72
CA PRO A 53 7.08 23.53 -15.15
C PRO A 53 6.17 24.22 -14.13
N GLU A 54 6.79 24.81 -13.10
CA GLU A 54 6.07 25.63 -12.11
C GLU A 54 5.36 26.81 -12.79
N ARG A 55 4.13 27.07 -12.32
CA ARG A 55 3.25 28.13 -12.79
C ARG A 55 2.73 28.89 -11.58
N GLU A 56 2.24 30.12 -11.77
CA GLU A 56 1.54 30.83 -10.69
C GLU A 56 0.29 30.04 -10.27
N LEU A 57 -0.03 30.04 -8.97
CA LEU A 57 -1.24 29.41 -8.46
C LEU A 57 -2.48 30.06 -9.09
N ASN A 58 -3.35 29.22 -9.64
CA ASN A 58 -4.63 29.63 -10.19
C ASN A 58 -5.74 28.79 -9.56
N ILE A 59 -6.46 29.39 -8.62
CA ILE A 59 -7.72 28.86 -8.08
C ILE A 59 -8.85 29.32 -9.00
N ASP A 60 -9.43 28.41 -9.77
CA ASP A 60 -10.56 28.72 -10.66
C ASP A 60 -11.81 29.00 -9.80
N HIS A 61 -12.14 28.07 -8.91
CA HIS A 61 -13.20 28.22 -7.93
C HIS A 61 -13.06 27.22 -6.77
N VAL A 62 -13.80 27.50 -5.69
CA VAL A 62 -13.97 26.61 -4.53
C VAL A 62 -15.46 26.40 -4.31
N GLU A 63 -15.87 25.15 -4.08
CA GLU A 63 -17.25 24.77 -3.75
C GLU A 63 -17.28 23.98 -2.45
N HIS A 64 -18.32 24.21 -1.66
CA HIS A 64 -18.56 23.47 -0.43
C HIS A 64 -19.84 22.65 -0.60
N PHE A 65 -19.75 21.35 -0.37
CA PHE A 65 -20.87 20.42 -0.40
C PHE A 65 -21.09 19.85 1.00
N GLY A 66 -22.36 19.65 1.35
CA GLY A 66 -22.73 19.19 2.69
C GLY A 66 -23.69 20.17 3.38
N PRO A 67 -24.69 19.67 4.12
CA PRO A 67 -25.69 20.52 4.74
C PRO A 67 -25.33 20.95 6.17
N ASN A 68 -24.17 21.58 6.47
CA ASN A 68 -23.82 22.06 7.84
C ASN A 68 -24.29 21.08 8.95
N ARG A 69 -23.89 19.81 8.84
CA ARG A 69 -24.32 18.69 9.69
C ARG A 69 -23.13 17.75 9.87
N ASP A 70 -22.43 17.89 10.99
CA ASP A 70 -21.66 16.90 11.77
C ASP A 70 -21.42 15.49 11.18
N GLU A 71 -20.24 14.90 11.42
CA GLU A 71 -19.98 13.76 12.35
C GLU A 71 -18.57 13.14 12.15
N GLU A 72 -18.01 13.11 10.93
CA GLU A 72 -16.68 12.52 10.63
C GLU A 72 -15.58 13.54 10.26
N GLY A 73 -15.93 14.80 9.96
CA GLY A 73 -15.01 15.89 9.62
C GLY A 73 -15.07 16.35 8.16
N THR A 74 -14.15 17.25 7.78
CA THR A 74 -14.07 17.87 6.45
C THR A 74 -13.03 17.17 5.56
N VAL A 75 -13.39 16.87 4.32
CA VAL A 75 -12.48 16.36 3.29
C VAL A 75 -12.32 17.38 2.18
N VAL A 76 -11.06 17.71 1.87
CA VAL A 76 -10.72 18.63 0.78
C VAL A 76 -10.30 17.85 -0.47
N VAL A 77 -11.03 18.03 -1.55
CA VAL A 77 -10.72 17.47 -2.86
C VAL A 77 -10.13 18.57 -3.75
N ALA A 78 -8.88 18.45 -4.15
CA ALA A 78 -8.27 19.36 -5.13
C ALA A 78 -8.20 18.69 -6.50
N VAL A 79 -8.72 19.35 -7.54
CA VAL A 79 -8.79 18.79 -8.90
C VAL A 79 -8.16 19.76 -9.89
N ASN A 80 -7.33 19.24 -10.79
CA ASN A 80 -6.78 20.01 -11.89
C ASN A 80 -7.90 20.66 -12.74
N THR A 81 -7.80 21.97 -12.99
CA THR A 81 -8.81 22.74 -13.75
C THR A 81 -9.18 22.12 -15.11
N THR A 82 -8.21 21.61 -15.86
CA THR A 82 -8.47 21.03 -17.19
C THR A 82 -9.17 19.68 -17.10
N LEU A 83 -8.83 18.89 -16.08
CA LEU A 83 -9.46 17.61 -15.82
C LEU A 83 -10.91 17.80 -15.34
N TYR A 84 -11.12 18.69 -14.36
CA TYR A 84 -12.46 18.99 -13.83
C TYR A 84 -13.42 19.46 -14.92
N ASN A 85 -13.01 20.39 -15.79
CA ASN A 85 -13.86 20.88 -16.88
C ASN A 85 -14.34 19.79 -17.86
N GLN A 86 -13.66 18.65 -17.92
CA GLN A 86 -14.05 17.52 -18.76
C GLN A 86 -14.91 16.49 -18.02
N LEU A 87 -14.79 16.44 -16.68
CA LEU A 87 -15.38 15.43 -15.80
C LEU A 87 -16.24 16.02 -14.66
N GLU A 88 -16.74 17.24 -14.82
CA GLU A 88 -17.47 17.98 -13.78
C GLU A 88 -18.58 17.13 -13.14
N ASN A 89 -19.43 16.50 -13.95
CA ASN A 89 -20.51 15.65 -13.43
C ASN A 89 -20.01 14.41 -12.69
N ASP A 90 -18.90 13.82 -13.15
CA ASP A 90 -18.34 12.61 -12.55
C ASP A 90 -17.72 12.92 -11.18
N PHE A 91 -16.97 14.03 -11.09
CA PHE A 91 -16.44 14.53 -9.82
C PHE A 91 -17.56 14.92 -8.85
N ASN A 92 -18.57 15.66 -9.30
CA ASN A 92 -19.67 16.07 -8.44
C ASN A 92 -20.45 14.86 -7.90
N GLY A 93 -20.74 13.85 -8.74
CA GLY A 93 -21.39 12.62 -8.28
C GLY A 93 -20.52 11.81 -7.31
N TRP A 94 -19.20 11.76 -7.53
CA TRP A 94 -18.28 11.10 -6.60
C TRP A 94 -18.19 11.83 -5.25
N ILE A 95 -18.10 13.16 -5.26
CA ILE A 95 -18.09 14.00 -4.05
C ILE A 95 -19.39 13.85 -3.27
N GLU A 96 -20.54 13.84 -3.97
CA GLU A 96 -21.84 13.54 -3.33
C GLU A 96 -21.82 12.17 -2.65
N GLY A 97 -21.26 11.15 -3.30
CA GLY A 97 -21.11 9.81 -2.73
C GLY A 97 -20.20 9.74 -1.49
N ILE A 98 -19.14 10.56 -1.42
CA ILE A 98 -18.34 10.69 -0.18
C ILE A 98 -19.13 11.46 0.89
N GLY A 99 -19.92 12.46 0.50
CA GLY A 99 -20.81 13.17 1.42
C GLY A 99 -21.87 12.26 2.04
N GLU A 100 -22.34 11.24 1.32
CA GLU A 100 -23.25 10.21 1.85
C GLU A 100 -22.60 9.32 2.93
N ASP A 101 -21.27 9.21 2.96
CA ASP A 101 -20.52 8.53 4.01
C ASP A 101 -20.41 9.35 5.31
N GLY A 102 -20.85 10.62 5.30
CA GLY A 102 -20.87 11.50 6.47
C GLY A 102 -19.76 12.56 6.53
N TYR A 103 -19.03 12.79 5.45
CA TYR A 103 -18.03 13.85 5.36
C TYR A 103 -18.64 15.17 4.85
N ASP A 104 -18.21 16.29 5.42
CA ASP A 104 -18.36 17.59 4.76
C ASP A 104 -17.29 17.71 3.67
N MET A 105 -17.65 18.20 2.49
CA MET A 105 -16.75 18.19 1.33
C MET A 105 -16.41 19.60 0.87
N VAL A 106 -15.15 19.83 0.55
CA VAL A 106 -14.68 21.05 -0.11
C VAL A 106 -13.98 20.68 -1.40
N LEU A 107 -14.46 21.19 -2.53
CA LEU A 107 -13.81 21.06 -3.82
C LEU A 107 -13.00 22.32 -4.11
N ILE A 108 -11.73 22.16 -4.43
CA ILE A 108 -10.86 23.21 -4.94
C ILE A 108 -10.50 22.86 -6.39
N VAL A 109 -11.01 23.63 -7.34
CA VAL A 109 -10.61 23.50 -8.75
C VAL A 109 -9.46 24.44 -9.01
N THR A 110 -8.29 23.88 -9.30
CA THR A 110 -7.03 24.63 -9.29
C THR A 110 -6.02 24.09 -10.29
N ASP A 111 -5.07 24.93 -10.68
CA ASP A 111 -3.86 24.53 -11.38
C ASP A 111 -2.67 25.45 -11.04
N GLY A 112 -1.46 24.98 -11.29
CA GLY A 112 -0.24 25.73 -10.95
C GLY A 112 -0.02 25.89 -9.45
N GLY A 113 0.91 26.77 -9.08
CA GLY A 113 1.35 27.01 -7.71
C GLY A 113 2.50 26.10 -7.28
N THR A 114 2.94 26.32 -6.05
CA THR A 114 3.87 25.45 -5.32
C THR A 114 3.12 24.48 -4.41
N ALA A 115 3.79 23.41 -3.96
CA ALA A 115 3.21 22.47 -3.00
C ALA A 115 2.78 23.16 -1.69
N GLN A 116 3.59 24.12 -1.21
CA GLN A 116 3.25 24.90 -0.02
C GLN A 116 1.99 25.74 -0.25
N GLU A 117 1.89 26.46 -1.38
CA GLU A 117 0.70 27.27 -1.67
C GLU A 117 -0.56 26.41 -1.77
N LEU A 118 -0.48 25.22 -2.37
CA LEU A 118 -1.62 24.29 -2.42
C LEU A 118 -1.97 23.74 -1.02
N LYS A 119 -0.97 23.36 -0.21
CA LYS A 119 -1.18 22.92 1.17
C LYS A 119 -1.84 24.01 2.01
N ASP A 120 -1.41 25.27 1.86
CA ASP A 120 -2.01 26.41 2.54
C ASP A 120 -3.49 26.60 2.14
N GLN A 121 -3.84 26.37 0.87
CA GLN A 121 -5.25 26.39 0.43
C GLN A 121 -6.06 25.24 1.03
N VAL A 122 -5.50 24.01 1.08
CA VAL A 122 -6.16 22.86 1.71
C VAL A 122 -6.45 23.13 3.18
N ILE A 123 -5.47 23.66 3.93
CA ILE A 123 -5.65 24.02 5.35
C ILE A 123 -6.69 25.12 5.50
N GLN A 124 -6.63 26.16 4.65
CA GLN A 124 -7.55 27.29 4.71
C GLN A 124 -9.01 26.85 4.50
N GLU A 125 -9.26 26.04 3.47
CA GLU A 125 -10.62 25.65 3.08
C GLU A 125 -11.16 24.48 3.90
N GLY A 126 -10.29 23.57 4.37
CA GLY A 126 -10.68 22.47 5.25
C GLY A 126 -11.00 22.92 6.69
N GLY A 127 -10.35 23.98 7.16
CA GLY A 127 -10.55 24.53 8.50
C GLY A 127 -10.07 23.62 9.62
N GLU A 128 -10.54 23.86 10.85
CA GLU A 128 -10.12 23.11 12.05
C GLU A 128 -10.62 21.65 12.07
N GLU A 129 -11.62 21.31 11.25
CA GLU A 129 -12.26 19.99 11.20
C GLU A 129 -11.74 19.14 10.02
N ILE A 130 -10.68 19.57 9.32
CA ILE A 130 -10.11 18.79 8.22
C ILE A 130 -9.60 17.45 8.73
N VAL A 131 -10.01 16.37 8.07
CA VAL A 131 -9.58 14.99 8.37
C VAL A 131 -8.88 14.32 7.21
N GLY A 132 -9.06 14.84 5.99
CA GLY A 132 -8.47 14.24 4.81
C GLY A 132 -8.38 15.15 3.59
N ALA A 133 -7.50 14.78 2.67
CA ALA A 133 -7.40 15.43 1.36
C ALA A 133 -7.23 14.42 0.22
N ILE A 134 -7.80 14.74 -0.95
CA ILE A 134 -7.70 13.90 -2.15
C ILE A 134 -7.33 14.76 -3.35
N PHE A 135 -6.24 14.42 -4.04
CA PHE A 135 -5.74 15.20 -5.19
C PHE A 135 -5.92 14.45 -6.51
N ALA A 136 -6.51 15.10 -7.51
CA ALA A 136 -6.75 14.50 -8.82
C ALA A 136 -6.12 15.29 -9.98
N GLY A 137 -5.31 14.60 -10.78
CA GLY A 137 -4.61 15.13 -11.95
C GLY A 137 -3.30 15.86 -11.63
N GLU A 138 -2.82 16.64 -12.61
CA GLU A 138 -1.56 17.41 -12.52
C GLU A 138 -1.70 18.55 -11.51
N LEU A 139 -1.15 18.35 -10.31
CA LEU A 139 -1.10 19.32 -9.22
C LEU A 139 0.33 19.43 -8.66
N PRO A 140 0.69 20.55 -8.02
CA PRO A 140 2.01 20.74 -7.42
C PRO A 140 2.45 19.60 -6.48
N LEU A 141 3.72 19.22 -6.59
CA LEU A 141 4.33 18.16 -5.79
C LEU A 141 5.39 18.71 -4.85
N ALA A 142 5.37 18.29 -3.58
CA ALA A 142 6.51 18.42 -2.69
C ALA A 142 7.54 17.34 -3.03
N TRP A 143 8.82 17.66 -2.84
CA TRP A 143 9.93 16.74 -3.08
C TRP A 143 10.78 16.65 -1.82
N PHE A 144 11.29 15.46 -1.52
CA PHE A 144 12.22 15.23 -0.41
C PHE A 144 13.52 14.61 -0.92
N GLU A 145 14.66 14.97 -0.34
CA GLU A 145 15.95 14.34 -0.61
C GLU A 145 16.67 13.87 0.66
N HIS A 146 17.25 12.68 0.58
CA HIS A 146 18.17 12.20 1.62
C HIS A 146 19.13 11.12 1.10
N LYS A 147 20.09 10.76 1.95
CA LYS A 147 20.85 9.51 1.79
C LYS A 147 20.09 8.39 2.49
N GLU A 148 20.09 7.20 1.90
CA GLU A 148 19.34 6.05 2.44
C GLU A 148 20.14 5.34 3.56
N HIS A 149 19.43 4.93 4.62
CA HIS A 149 19.93 4.35 5.88
C HIS A 149 19.14 3.09 6.29
N PHE A 150 18.95 2.14 5.36
CA PHE A 150 18.15 0.95 5.66
C PHE A 150 18.79 0.00 6.67
N ARG A 151 20.14 -0.08 6.70
CA ARG A 151 20.87 -1.02 7.54
C ARG A 151 21.38 -0.42 8.84
N GLN A 152 21.77 0.85 8.81
CA GLN A 152 22.41 1.52 9.94
C GLN A 152 21.99 3.00 10.01
N GLU A 153 21.52 3.42 11.18
CA GLU A 153 21.02 4.77 11.42
C GLU A 153 22.07 5.88 11.18
N HIS A 154 23.33 5.63 11.56
CA HIS A 154 24.37 6.67 11.54
C HIS A 154 25.30 6.63 10.33
N GLU A 155 25.18 5.60 9.48
CA GLU A 155 26.05 5.39 8.31
C GLU A 155 25.15 5.07 7.12
N PRO A 156 25.10 5.90 6.08
CA PRO A 156 24.23 5.64 4.95
C PRO A 156 24.70 4.41 4.19
N ASP A 157 23.75 3.66 3.61
CA ASP A 157 24.03 2.48 2.80
C ASP A 157 24.97 2.81 1.63
N ASN A 158 24.88 4.04 1.11
CA ASN A 158 25.77 4.60 0.11
C ASN A 158 25.76 6.15 0.13
N ASN A 159 26.64 6.78 -0.64
CA ASN A 159 26.76 8.25 -0.68
C ASN A 159 25.83 8.96 -1.69
N ARG A 160 24.92 8.24 -2.36
CA ARG A 160 23.95 8.81 -3.31
C ARG A 160 22.84 9.52 -2.53
N ILE A 161 22.49 10.71 -2.99
CA ILE A 161 21.27 11.41 -2.58
C ILE A 161 20.17 10.98 -3.54
N GLN A 162 19.04 10.59 -3.00
CA GLN A 162 17.83 10.26 -3.75
C GLN A 162 16.82 11.36 -3.51
N ASP A 163 16.20 11.87 -4.57
CA ASP A 163 15.03 12.74 -4.50
C ASP A 163 13.79 12.03 -5.02
N TYR A 164 12.63 12.37 -4.46
CA TYR A 164 11.35 11.77 -4.82
C TYR A 164 10.18 12.66 -4.39
N PRO A 165 9.02 12.57 -5.04
CA PRO A 165 7.79 13.20 -4.55
C PRO A 165 7.38 12.65 -3.18
N ILE A 166 6.85 13.52 -2.31
CA ILE A 166 6.48 13.17 -0.94
C ILE A 166 5.05 13.61 -0.62
N ASP A 167 4.10 12.67 -0.69
CA ASP A 167 2.70 12.96 -0.31
C ASP A 167 2.52 13.16 1.20
N TYR A 168 3.44 12.63 2.02
CA TYR A 168 3.49 12.85 3.47
C TYR A 168 3.60 14.35 3.85
N PHE A 169 4.08 15.19 2.94
CA PHE A 169 4.08 16.65 3.12
C PHE A 169 2.66 17.23 3.25
N PHE A 170 1.67 16.62 2.59
CA PHE A 170 0.28 17.10 2.61
C PHE A 170 -0.54 16.51 3.77
N THR A 171 -0.03 15.49 4.47
CA THR A 171 -0.72 14.88 5.61
C THR A 171 -0.35 15.54 6.93
N ASP A 172 0.91 15.93 7.09
CA ASP A 172 1.41 16.70 8.23
C ASP A 172 1.14 18.18 7.97
N LEU A 173 0.23 18.82 8.69
CA LEU A 173 -0.22 20.19 8.46
C LEU A 173 0.52 21.23 9.31
N ASP A 174 1.05 20.83 10.47
CA ASP A 174 1.70 21.74 11.42
C ASP A 174 3.20 21.47 11.69
N GLY A 175 3.77 20.47 11.03
CA GLY A 175 5.20 20.19 11.02
C GLY A 175 6.05 21.12 10.17
N VAL A 176 7.37 21.05 10.41
CA VAL A 176 8.35 21.97 9.84
C VAL A 176 9.21 21.26 8.80
N TRP A 177 9.02 21.67 7.54
CA TRP A 177 9.78 21.21 6.38
C TRP A 177 10.78 22.28 5.94
N GLU A 178 12.07 21.92 5.87
CA GLU A 178 13.14 22.84 5.47
C GLU A 178 13.85 22.33 4.20
N ASP A 179 14.12 23.26 3.28
CA ASP A 179 15.07 23.08 2.18
C ASP A 179 16.34 23.84 2.54
N SER A 180 17.30 23.13 3.14
CA SER A 180 18.55 23.72 3.62
C SER A 180 19.48 24.14 2.49
N THR A 181 19.24 23.65 1.26
CA THR A 181 20.12 23.87 0.11
C THR A 181 19.58 24.93 -0.86
N GLY A 182 18.29 25.27 -0.76
CA GLY A 182 17.59 26.21 -1.62
C GLY A 182 17.39 25.70 -3.04
N ASN A 183 17.32 24.38 -3.25
CA ASN A 183 17.16 23.74 -4.55
C ASN A 183 15.70 23.41 -4.90
N GLY A 184 14.75 23.71 -4.00
CA GLY A 184 13.34 23.40 -4.12
C GLY A 184 12.98 21.98 -3.69
N ILE A 185 13.87 21.28 -2.98
CA ILE A 185 13.68 19.93 -2.44
C ILE A 185 13.92 19.98 -0.93
N TYR A 186 12.97 19.51 -0.15
CA TYR A 186 13.11 19.46 1.31
C TYR A 186 14.15 18.40 1.70
N ASP A 187 14.99 18.69 2.68
CA ASP A 187 16.02 17.77 3.19
C ASP A 187 15.94 17.56 4.71
N TYR A 188 15.03 18.28 5.36
CA TYR A 188 14.80 18.19 6.79
C TYR A 188 13.32 18.32 7.15
N HIS A 189 12.86 17.47 8.06
CA HIS A 189 11.49 17.43 8.58
C HIS A 189 11.57 17.24 10.10
N HIS A 190 10.96 18.14 10.87
CA HIS A 190 11.00 18.15 12.33
C HIS A 190 9.84 18.99 12.91
N GLY A 191 9.72 19.03 14.24
CA GLY A 191 8.64 19.74 14.92
C GLY A 191 7.61 18.73 15.42
N ASP A 192 6.33 19.04 15.23
CA ASP A 192 5.33 17.98 15.12
C ASP A 192 5.54 17.32 13.75
N VAL A 193 5.50 16.01 13.68
CA VAL A 193 5.81 15.28 12.43
C VAL A 193 4.77 14.23 12.14
N ASP A 194 3.85 13.98 13.06
CA ASP A 194 2.80 12.99 12.87
C ASP A 194 1.81 13.52 11.82
N PRO A 195 1.22 12.67 10.96
CA PRO A 195 0.23 13.12 10.00
C PRO A 195 -1.08 13.53 10.70
N ASP A 196 -1.50 14.78 10.51
CA ASP A 196 -2.77 15.31 11.00
C ASP A 196 -3.99 14.78 10.23
N ILE A 197 -3.83 14.57 8.92
CA ILE A 197 -4.90 14.10 8.02
C ILE A 197 -4.48 12.89 7.20
N TRP A 198 -5.44 12.10 6.74
CA TRP A 198 -5.18 11.09 5.71
C TRP A 198 -5.14 11.71 4.31
N PHE A 199 -4.48 11.06 3.36
CA PHE A 199 -4.31 11.58 2.01
C PHE A 199 -4.46 10.50 0.93
N GLY A 200 -4.99 10.90 -0.23
CA GLY A 200 -5.05 10.07 -1.43
C GLY A 200 -4.79 10.85 -2.71
N ARG A 201 -4.42 10.13 -3.76
CA ARG A 201 -4.15 10.71 -5.08
C ARG A 201 -4.80 9.91 -6.21
N LEU A 202 -5.21 10.60 -7.26
CA LEU A 202 -5.58 10.05 -8.56
C LEU A 202 -4.57 10.55 -9.63
N PRO A 203 -3.33 10.01 -9.69
CA PRO A 203 -2.26 10.58 -10.51
C PRO A 203 -2.23 9.98 -11.91
N ALA A 204 -3.31 10.16 -12.64
CA ALA A 204 -3.44 9.67 -14.02
C ALA A 204 -2.85 10.65 -15.06
N HIS A 205 -2.33 11.81 -14.66
CA HIS A 205 -1.70 12.75 -15.58
C HIS A 205 -0.44 12.15 -16.20
N ASN A 206 -0.21 12.45 -17.49
CA ASN A 206 0.94 11.96 -18.26
C ASN A 206 1.03 10.44 -18.44
N LEU A 207 -0.01 9.68 -18.06
CA LEU A 207 -0.06 8.23 -18.21
C LEU A 207 0.03 7.88 -19.70
N SER A 208 1.17 7.36 -20.15
CA SER A 208 1.40 7.23 -21.61
C SER A 208 0.54 6.17 -22.29
N ARG A 209 -0.09 5.30 -21.51
CA ARG A 209 -0.92 4.18 -22.01
C ARG A 209 -2.39 4.57 -22.17
N LEU A 210 -2.92 5.35 -21.25
CA LEU A 210 -4.36 5.62 -21.13
C LEU A 210 -4.62 7.12 -21.10
N ASP A 211 -5.74 7.51 -21.68
CA ASP A 211 -6.21 8.88 -21.57
C ASP A 211 -6.66 9.15 -20.12
N GLU A 212 -6.20 10.27 -19.56
CA GLU A 212 -6.47 10.66 -18.18
C GLU A 212 -7.97 10.83 -17.93
N VAL A 213 -8.71 11.39 -18.89
CA VAL A 213 -10.15 11.61 -18.75
C VAL A 213 -10.88 10.28 -18.71
N ASP A 214 -10.52 9.37 -19.62
CA ASP A 214 -11.16 8.05 -19.70
C ASP A 214 -10.92 7.20 -18.43
N ILE A 215 -9.67 7.13 -17.94
CA ILE A 215 -9.35 6.31 -16.76
C ILE A 215 -9.97 6.90 -15.49
N ILE A 216 -9.96 8.23 -15.31
CA ILE A 216 -10.57 8.86 -14.14
C ILE A 216 -12.10 8.71 -14.17
N SER A 217 -12.75 8.95 -15.31
CA SER A 217 -14.20 8.74 -15.45
C SER A 217 -14.60 7.29 -15.11
N ALA A 218 -13.88 6.31 -15.68
CA ALA A 218 -14.12 4.90 -15.40
C ALA A 218 -13.89 4.55 -13.92
N TYR A 219 -12.84 5.10 -13.32
CA TYR A 219 -12.52 4.91 -11.91
C TYR A 219 -13.62 5.48 -10.98
N LEU A 220 -14.06 6.72 -11.19
CA LEU A 220 -15.10 7.34 -10.38
C LEU A 220 -16.42 6.55 -10.45
N ALA A 221 -16.75 6.02 -11.62
CA ALA A 221 -17.90 5.13 -11.79
C ALA A 221 -17.73 3.79 -11.03
N LYS A 222 -16.52 3.20 -11.00
CA LYS A 222 -16.23 1.98 -10.21
C LYS A 222 -16.38 2.23 -8.73
N VAL A 223 -15.89 3.36 -8.22
CA VAL A 223 -16.03 3.76 -6.81
C VAL A 223 -17.50 3.82 -6.42
N GLN A 224 -18.35 4.46 -7.23
CA GLN A 224 -19.79 4.53 -6.96
C GLN A 224 -20.45 3.14 -6.97
N GLN A 225 -20.12 2.28 -7.94
CA GLN A 225 -20.62 0.90 -7.97
C GLN A 225 -20.18 0.10 -6.75
N TYR A 226 -18.95 0.27 -6.29
CA TYR A 226 -18.46 -0.37 -5.07
C TYR A 226 -19.22 0.13 -3.85
N ARG A 227 -19.42 1.44 -3.68
CA ARG A 227 -20.24 2.04 -2.61
C ARG A 227 -21.66 1.50 -2.60
N ALA A 228 -22.30 1.44 -3.77
CA ALA A 228 -23.64 0.88 -3.95
C ALA A 228 -23.72 -0.66 -3.72
N GLY A 229 -22.57 -1.35 -3.66
CA GLY A 229 -22.53 -2.82 -3.52
C GLY A 229 -22.82 -3.56 -4.82
N GLU A 230 -22.70 -2.89 -5.95
CA GLU A 230 -22.90 -3.44 -7.30
C GLU A 230 -21.60 -4.05 -7.86
N LEU A 231 -20.44 -3.52 -7.45
CA LEU A 231 -19.12 -4.08 -7.74
C LEU A 231 -18.63 -4.90 -6.55
N MET A 232 -18.48 -6.23 -6.73
CA MET A 232 -18.09 -7.16 -5.67
C MET A 232 -17.14 -8.23 -6.18
N LEU A 233 -16.14 -8.56 -5.36
CA LEU A 233 -15.32 -9.76 -5.48
C LEU A 233 -15.46 -10.61 -4.20
N PRO A 234 -15.04 -11.89 -4.21
CA PRO A 234 -15.00 -12.68 -2.99
C PRO A 234 -14.16 -11.99 -1.90
N HIS A 235 -14.67 -11.95 -0.67
CA HIS A 235 -13.96 -11.40 0.50
C HIS A 235 -12.79 -12.31 0.90
N ARG A 236 -11.68 -12.18 0.18
CA ARG A 236 -10.45 -12.94 0.37
C ARG A 236 -9.25 -12.16 -0.10
N ALA A 237 -8.10 -12.51 0.42
CA ALA A 237 -6.85 -11.89 0.04
C ALA A 237 -5.81 -12.86 -0.51
N LEU A 238 -4.94 -12.33 -1.37
CA LEU A 238 -3.71 -12.96 -1.81
C LEU A 238 -2.53 -12.32 -1.08
N ASN A 239 -1.64 -13.14 -0.50
CA ASN A 239 -0.34 -12.74 0.00
C ASN A 239 0.73 -13.40 -0.88
N TYR A 240 1.16 -12.70 -1.92
CA TYR A 240 2.10 -13.19 -2.90
C TYR A 240 3.51 -12.69 -2.57
N ILE A 241 4.40 -13.59 -2.17
CA ILE A 241 5.71 -13.24 -1.63
C ILE A 241 6.81 -13.91 -2.45
N ASP A 242 7.57 -13.10 -3.17
CA ASP A 242 8.72 -13.58 -3.93
C ASP A 242 9.93 -13.83 -3.02
N ASP A 243 10.57 -14.98 -3.22
CA ASP A 243 11.95 -15.31 -2.85
C ASP A 243 12.52 -14.68 -1.55
N ASP A 244 12.99 -13.43 -1.58
CA ASP A 244 13.66 -12.73 -0.47
C ASP A 244 12.85 -12.68 0.81
N TRP A 245 11.53 -12.68 0.68
CA TRP A 245 10.62 -12.51 1.79
C TRP A 245 9.82 -13.77 2.11
N CYS A 246 10.05 -14.91 1.46
CA CYS A 246 9.22 -16.11 1.63
C CYS A 246 9.03 -16.53 3.10
N LEU A 247 10.04 -16.31 3.96
CA LEU A 247 9.95 -16.59 5.39
C LEU A 247 9.03 -15.64 6.17
N MET A 248 8.77 -14.45 5.63
CA MET A 248 7.87 -13.45 6.21
C MET A 248 6.41 -13.88 6.20
N ASP A 249 6.02 -14.88 5.39
CA ASP A 249 4.66 -15.42 5.41
C ASP A 249 4.21 -15.89 6.79
N GLN A 250 5.15 -16.37 7.63
CA GLN A 250 4.89 -16.76 9.03
C GLN A 250 4.26 -15.63 9.86
N VAL A 251 4.43 -14.39 9.41
CA VAL A 251 4.00 -13.17 10.07
C VAL A 251 2.98 -12.42 9.20
N TRP A 252 3.30 -12.13 7.94
CA TRP A 252 2.48 -11.27 7.07
C TRP A 252 1.13 -11.88 6.69
N SER A 253 1.04 -13.20 6.51
CA SER A 253 -0.27 -13.85 6.33
C SER A 253 -1.17 -13.68 7.55
N ARG A 254 -0.61 -13.54 8.77
CA ARG A 254 -1.42 -13.30 9.96
C ARG A 254 -1.94 -11.86 9.99
N TYR A 255 -1.15 -10.90 9.52
CA TYR A 255 -1.53 -9.49 9.48
C TYR A 255 -2.71 -9.26 8.56
N ILE A 256 -2.65 -9.74 7.31
CA ILE A 256 -3.76 -9.59 6.35
C ILE A 256 -4.99 -10.42 6.72
N ARG A 257 -4.83 -11.53 7.48
CA ARG A 257 -5.96 -12.29 8.07
C ARG A 257 -6.78 -11.46 9.05
N ASN A 258 -6.22 -10.43 9.68
CA ASN A 258 -7.00 -9.55 10.55
C ASN A 258 -8.16 -8.90 9.78
N ALA A 259 -7.92 -8.50 8.52
CA ALA A 259 -8.91 -7.86 7.66
C ALA A 259 -9.80 -8.84 6.86
N TYR A 260 -9.21 -9.92 6.30
CA TYR A 260 -9.92 -10.75 5.30
C TYR A 260 -10.27 -12.18 5.73
N GLY A 261 -9.71 -12.68 6.84
CA GLY A 261 -9.94 -14.05 7.36
C GLY A 261 -9.39 -15.19 6.48
N TYR A 262 -9.79 -15.25 5.20
CA TYR A 262 -9.30 -16.18 4.20
C TYR A 262 -8.20 -15.55 3.35
N VAL A 263 -6.99 -16.09 3.48
CA VAL A 263 -5.78 -15.61 2.81
C VAL A 263 -5.10 -16.79 2.13
N ILE A 264 -4.91 -16.65 0.82
CA ILE A 264 -4.09 -17.53 -0.02
C ILE A 264 -2.67 -16.97 0.02
N ALA A 265 -1.68 -17.81 0.33
CA ALA A 265 -0.28 -17.41 0.44
C ALA A 265 0.54 -18.16 -0.61
N GLU A 266 1.18 -17.42 -1.51
CA GLU A 266 2.05 -17.96 -2.55
C GLU A 266 3.48 -17.52 -2.27
N THR A 267 4.30 -18.46 -1.78
CA THR A 267 5.61 -18.16 -1.18
C THR A 267 6.71 -19.11 -1.66
N ASP A 268 6.39 -20.08 -2.52
CA ASP A 268 7.38 -21.04 -3.00
C ASP A 268 8.26 -20.39 -4.07
N SER A 269 9.52 -20.14 -3.69
CA SER A 269 10.58 -19.59 -4.56
C SER A 269 10.80 -20.35 -5.88
N ASN A 270 10.25 -21.56 -6.03
CA ASN A 270 10.33 -22.32 -7.29
C ASN A 270 9.15 -22.09 -8.22
N THR A 271 8.02 -21.56 -7.72
CA THR A 271 6.80 -21.35 -8.48
C THR A 271 6.47 -19.88 -8.66
N THR A 272 6.85 -19.02 -7.71
CA THR A 272 6.64 -17.57 -7.84
C THR A 272 7.35 -17.04 -9.08
N SER A 273 6.57 -16.48 -10.00
CA SER A 273 7.05 -15.93 -11.27
C SER A 273 6.10 -14.84 -11.77
N ALA A 274 6.46 -14.15 -12.86
CA ALA A 274 5.56 -13.17 -13.45
C ALA A 274 4.30 -13.82 -14.02
N SER A 275 4.46 -14.99 -14.66
CA SER A 275 3.33 -15.76 -15.20
C SER A 275 2.39 -16.32 -14.14
N ASP A 276 2.94 -16.74 -13.01
CA ASP A 276 2.18 -17.30 -11.90
C ASP A 276 1.37 -16.20 -11.20
N TYR A 277 2.02 -15.07 -10.89
CA TYR A 277 1.34 -13.89 -10.37
C TYR A 277 0.20 -13.42 -11.27
N TRP A 278 0.43 -13.40 -12.59
CA TRP A 278 -0.62 -13.05 -13.56
C TRP A 278 -1.79 -14.03 -13.56
N GLU A 279 -1.55 -15.34 -13.46
CA GLU A 279 -2.60 -16.35 -13.40
C GLU A 279 -3.54 -16.11 -12.22
N HIS A 280 -3.00 -15.75 -11.05
CA HIS A 280 -3.80 -15.39 -9.87
C HIS A 280 -4.65 -14.14 -10.11
N LEU A 281 -4.06 -13.07 -10.65
CA LEU A 281 -4.78 -11.82 -10.90
C LEU A 281 -5.88 -11.98 -11.97
N GLU A 282 -5.61 -12.75 -13.02
CA GLU A 282 -6.51 -12.93 -14.16
C GLU A 282 -7.66 -13.90 -13.85
N ASN A 283 -7.46 -14.93 -13.03
CA ASN A 283 -8.43 -16.03 -12.94
C ASN A 283 -9.10 -16.21 -11.58
N GLU A 284 -8.57 -15.63 -10.51
CA GLU A 284 -9.01 -16.03 -9.18
C GLU A 284 -9.90 -15.00 -8.49
N GLY A 285 -9.62 -13.70 -8.51
CA GLY A 285 -10.51 -12.76 -7.83
C GLY A 285 -10.18 -12.56 -6.35
N TYR A 286 -9.68 -11.37 -6.00
CA TYR A 286 -9.24 -10.98 -4.67
C TYR A 286 -9.76 -9.60 -4.29
N GLU A 287 -10.27 -9.42 -3.08
CA GLU A 287 -10.57 -8.08 -2.61
C GLU A 287 -9.28 -7.34 -2.20
N MET A 288 -8.27 -8.06 -1.71
CA MET A 288 -6.94 -7.50 -1.42
C MET A 288 -5.82 -8.37 -1.97
N VAL A 289 -4.83 -7.74 -2.59
CA VAL A 289 -3.56 -8.38 -2.98
C VAL A 289 -2.42 -7.68 -2.25
N GLN A 290 -1.71 -8.42 -1.41
CA GLN A 290 -0.40 -8.01 -0.93
C GLN A 290 0.66 -8.70 -1.77
N VAL A 291 1.57 -7.91 -2.35
CA VAL A 291 2.69 -8.45 -3.13
C VAL A 291 4.02 -7.94 -2.56
N ALA A 292 4.95 -8.85 -2.31
CA ALA A 292 6.31 -8.54 -1.91
C ALA A 292 7.28 -8.99 -2.99
N VAL A 293 7.83 -8.02 -3.71
CA VAL A 293 8.65 -8.24 -4.90
C VAL A 293 9.60 -7.06 -5.12
N HIS A 294 10.70 -7.27 -5.83
CA HIS A 294 11.53 -6.16 -6.32
C HIS A 294 10.86 -5.45 -7.49
N SER A 295 11.04 -4.14 -7.63
CA SER A 295 10.26 -3.36 -8.62
C SER A 295 10.92 -2.09 -9.15
N THR A 296 10.39 -1.62 -10.26
CA THR A 296 10.49 -0.25 -10.75
C THR A 296 9.09 0.36 -10.76
N SER A 297 8.94 1.60 -11.22
CA SER A 297 7.61 2.16 -11.52
C SER A 297 6.82 1.30 -12.51
N ALA A 298 7.51 0.63 -13.43
CA ALA A 298 6.94 0.03 -14.62
C ALA A 298 7.01 -1.51 -14.65
N SER A 299 7.62 -2.14 -13.64
CA SER A 299 7.75 -3.60 -13.59
C SER A 299 7.98 -4.17 -12.19
N HIS A 300 7.44 -5.35 -11.95
CA HIS A 300 7.88 -6.29 -10.91
C HIS A 300 8.95 -7.24 -11.47
N SER A 301 9.95 -7.56 -10.65
CA SER A 301 11.04 -8.50 -10.97
C SER A 301 10.96 -9.69 -10.02
N PHE A 302 10.52 -10.83 -10.55
CA PHE A 302 10.46 -12.09 -9.82
C PHE A 302 11.76 -12.87 -10.04
N PHE A 303 12.33 -13.39 -8.97
CA PHE A 303 13.46 -14.30 -9.10
C PHE A 303 12.96 -15.68 -9.54
N VAL A 304 13.71 -16.32 -10.45
CA VAL A 304 13.39 -17.66 -10.96
C VAL A 304 14.66 -18.48 -11.12
N GLU A 305 14.51 -19.79 -11.35
CA GLU A 305 15.63 -20.73 -11.51
C GLU A 305 16.60 -20.70 -10.32
N ASN A 306 16.09 -20.81 -9.09
CA ASN A 306 16.86 -20.65 -7.85
C ASN A 306 17.66 -19.34 -7.83
N ARG A 307 17.01 -18.24 -8.21
CA ARG A 307 17.56 -16.87 -8.21
C ARG A 307 18.73 -16.66 -9.16
N THR A 308 18.88 -17.52 -10.17
CA THR A 308 19.91 -17.35 -11.22
C THR A 308 19.40 -16.59 -12.44
N ALA A 309 18.08 -16.42 -12.54
CA ALA A 309 17.42 -15.62 -13.57
C ALA A 309 16.31 -14.75 -12.95
N ARG A 310 15.75 -13.86 -13.79
CA ARG A 310 14.62 -12.98 -13.43
C ARG A 310 13.54 -13.07 -14.49
N ASP A 311 12.31 -13.18 -14.03
CA ASP A 311 11.10 -13.00 -14.83
C ASP A 311 10.45 -11.67 -14.46
N TYR A 312 9.68 -11.08 -15.38
CA TYR A 312 9.19 -9.71 -15.22
C TYR A 312 7.73 -9.57 -15.58
N PHE A 313 6.96 -9.06 -14.62
CA PHE A 313 5.58 -8.62 -14.82
C PHE A 313 5.59 -7.11 -14.97
N ARG A 314 4.98 -6.57 -16.03
CA ARG A 314 5.21 -5.18 -16.45
C ARG A 314 3.91 -4.43 -16.64
N PHE A 315 4.01 -3.10 -16.69
CA PHE A 315 2.86 -2.22 -16.91
C PHE A 315 2.05 -2.56 -18.18
N TRP A 316 2.67 -3.18 -19.20
CA TRP A 316 1.92 -3.58 -20.39
C TRP A 316 1.14 -4.89 -20.24
N ASP A 317 1.49 -5.70 -19.24
CA ASP A 317 0.80 -6.94 -18.89
C ASP A 317 -0.51 -6.65 -18.15
N LEU A 318 -0.58 -5.54 -17.40
CA LEU A 318 -1.81 -4.93 -16.92
C LEU A 318 -2.58 -4.37 -18.12
N ARG A 319 -3.54 -5.13 -18.65
CA ARG A 319 -4.23 -4.82 -19.90
C ARG A 319 -5.64 -4.32 -19.67
N ASP A 320 -6.00 -3.28 -20.42
CA ASP A 320 -7.31 -2.62 -20.37
C ASP A 320 -8.47 -3.53 -20.83
N ASP A 321 -8.16 -4.62 -21.54
CA ASP A 321 -9.12 -5.62 -22.01
C ASP A 321 -9.13 -6.92 -21.20
N VAL A 322 -8.33 -7.00 -20.13
CA VAL A 322 -8.26 -8.19 -19.28
C VAL A 322 -8.75 -7.87 -17.88
N ASN A 323 -9.53 -8.81 -17.36
CA ASN A 323 -10.19 -8.70 -16.09
C ASN A 323 -9.18 -8.95 -14.96
N GLU A 324 -8.45 -7.92 -14.56
CA GLU A 324 -7.76 -7.95 -13.28
C GLU A 324 -8.82 -8.06 -12.20
N ASN A 325 -9.00 -9.28 -11.68
CA ASN A 325 -9.99 -9.55 -10.66
C ASN A 325 -9.41 -9.18 -9.29
N SER A 326 -9.02 -7.92 -9.09
CA SER A 326 -8.50 -7.46 -7.81
C SER A 326 -8.87 -6.01 -7.52
N MET A 327 -9.29 -5.74 -6.28
CA MET A 327 -9.82 -4.43 -5.88
C MET A 327 -8.78 -3.53 -5.21
N PHE A 328 -8.14 -4.03 -4.16
CA PHE A 328 -7.19 -3.27 -3.37
C PHE A 328 -5.81 -3.93 -3.37
N TYR A 329 -4.76 -3.12 -3.26
CA TYR A 329 -3.39 -3.60 -3.32
C TYR A 329 -2.53 -3.01 -2.20
N ASN A 330 -1.73 -3.86 -1.55
CA ASN A 330 -0.62 -3.44 -0.71
C ASN A 330 0.70 -3.89 -1.36
N LEU A 331 1.41 -2.93 -1.94
CA LEU A 331 2.55 -3.18 -2.80
C LEU A 331 3.85 -2.98 -2.01
N PHE A 332 4.37 -4.06 -1.44
CA PHE A 332 5.74 -4.12 -0.93
C PHE A 332 6.73 -4.26 -2.09
N ALA A 333 6.77 -3.21 -2.90
CA ALA A 333 7.42 -3.14 -4.19
C ALA A 333 8.00 -1.74 -4.37
N CYS A 334 9.33 -1.62 -4.35
CA CYS A 334 9.97 -0.31 -4.42
C CYS A 334 9.56 0.44 -5.70
N SER A 335 9.30 1.73 -5.56
CA SER A 335 9.09 2.63 -6.69
C SER A 335 7.86 2.35 -7.55
N VAL A 336 7.09 1.32 -7.25
CA VAL A 336 5.92 0.92 -8.05
C VAL A 336 4.88 2.03 -8.12
N MET A 337 4.85 2.90 -7.11
CA MET A 337 3.96 4.06 -7.03
C MET A 337 4.57 5.30 -7.71
N ASP A 338 5.77 5.28 -8.29
CA ASP A 338 6.37 6.51 -8.83
C ASP A 338 5.72 6.98 -10.14
N PHE A 339 4.73 7.87 -10.02
CA PHE A 339 4.04 8.53 -11.13
C PHE A 339 4.82 9.73 -11.71
N SER A 340 5.89 10.16 -11.04
CA SER A 340 6.70 11.30 -11.48
C SER A 340 7.69 10.93 -12.58
N GLU A 341 7.88 9.63 -12.84
CA GLU A 341 8.73 9.17 -13.92
C GLU A 341 8.22 9.63 -15.30
N ARG A 342 9.18 9.85 -16.22
CA ARG A 342 8.86 10.23 -17.60
C ARG A 342 7.87 9.24 -18.22
N HIS A 343 6.85 9.79 -18.89
CA HIS A 343 5.78 9.03 -19.54
C HIS A 343 4.85 8.26 -18.59
N ASN A 344 4.95 8.50 -17.27
CA ASN A 344 4.17 7.90 -16.18
C ASN A 344 3.74 6.46 -16.52
N LEU A 345 4.66 5.52 -16.34
CA LEU A 345 4.43 4.08 -16.54
C LEU A 345 4.06 3.38 -15.23
N CYS A 346 3.57 4.14 -14.26
CA CYS A 346 3.38 3.71 -12.88
C CYS A 346 2.34 2.59 -12.79
N MET A 347 2.79 1.39 -12.45
CA MET A 347 1.92 0.24 -12.19
C MET A 347 0.99 0.47 -11.01
N GLY A 348 1.42 1.24 -10.00
CA GLY A 348 0.55 1.64 -8.89
C GLY A 348 -0.72 2.36 -9.35
N VAL A 349 -0.62 3.23 -10.37
CA VAL A 349 -1.78 3.90 -10.98
C VAL A 349 -2.68 2.91 -11.70
N LEU A 350 -2.10 1.96 -12.43
CA LEU A 350 -2.85 0.93 -13.15
C LEU A 350 -3.58 -0.02 -12.20
N TYR A 351 -2.94 -0.44 -11.11
CA TYR A 351 -3.58 -1.25 -10.06
C TYR A 351 -4.72 -0.53 -9.36
N ALA A 352 -4.52 0.75 -9.01
CA ALA A 352 -5.52 1.51 -8.27
C ALA A 352 -6.70 1.96 -9.15
N LEU A 353 -6.42 2.45 -10.36
CA LEU A 353 -7.40 3.17 -11.19
C LEU A 353 -7.82 2.38 -12.43
N GLY A 354 -6.95 1.50 -12.93
CA GLY A 354 -7.17 0.69 -14.13
C GLY A 354 -8.00 -0.56 -13.89
N GLY A 355 -8.21 -1.32 -14.96
CA GLY A 355 -8.96 -2.59 -14.94
C GLY A 355 -10.45 -2.44 -14.57
N GLU A 356 -11.13 -3.58 -14.52
CA GLU A 356 -12.56 -3.68 -14.17
C GLU A 356 -12.80 -3.50 -12.66
N PHE A 357 -11.84 -3.92 -11.82
CA PHE A 357 -12.03 -3.99 -10.37
C PHE A 357 -11.12 -3.07 -9.54
N GLY A 358 -10.03 -2.53 -10.09
CA GLY A 358 -9.09 -1.70 -9.31
C GLY A 358 -9.77 -0.51 -8.63
N LEU A 359 -9.58 -0.38 -7.32
CA LEU A 359 -10.17 0.64 -6.46
C LEU A 359 -9.14 1.39 -5.61
N GLY A 360 -7.99 0.77 -5.27
CA GLY A 360 -6.95 1.47 -4.55
C GLY A 360 -5.66 0.69 -4.35
N ALA A 361 -4.54 1.40 -4.21
CA ALA A 361 -3.24 0.80 -3.95
C ALA A 361 -2.44 1.64 -2.95
N VAL A 362 -1.82 0.97 -1.97
CA VAL A 362 -0.81 1.54 -1.10
C VAL A 362 0.55 0.97 -1.45
N GLY A 363 1.58 1.81 -1.48
CA GLY A 363 2.94 1.39 -1.81
C GLY A 363 3.94 2.54 -1.73
N SER A 364 5.17 2.32 -2.21
CA SER A 364 6.25 3.32 -2.13
C SER A 364 6.61 3.93 -3.50
N ILE A 365 6.72 5.26 -3.56
CA ILE A 365 7.28 6.02 -4.68
C ILE A 365 8.81 5.84 -4.81
N LYS A 366 9.49 5.41 -3.75
CA LYS A 366 10.95 5.21 -3.74
C LYS A 366 11.33 3.81 -3.25
N THR A 367 12.64 3.56 -3.09
CA THR A 367 13.15 2.38 -2.37
C THR A 367 12.51 2.27 -0.98
N GLY A 368 12.27 1.05 -0.51
CA GLY A 368 11.52 0.78 0.72
C GLY A 368 10.07 0.41 0.45
N GLY A 369 9.27 0.35 1.50
CA GLY A 369 7.89 -0.13 1.49
C GLY A 369 7.32 -0.19 2.91
N MET A 370 6.06 -0.59 3.02
CA MET A 370 5.39 -0.77 4.31
C MET A 370 5.99 -1.96 5.06
N LEU A 371 6.27 -1.77 6.35
CA LEU A 371 6.53 -2.84 7.31
C LEU A 371 5.41 -2.79 8.35
N PHE A 372 5.34 -3.75 9.29
CA PHE A 372 4.31 -3.70 10.35
C PHE A 372 2.89 -3.62 9.78
N PHE A 373 2.59 -4.51 8.83
CA PHE A 373 1.32 -4.45 8.09
C PHE A 373 0.08 -4.62 8.98
N ASP A 374 0.22 -5.17 10.20
CA ASP A 374 -0.87 -5.26 11.15
C ASP A 374 -1.41 -3.89 11.56
N ASP A 375 -0.56 -2.88 11.74
CA ASP A 375 -1.01 -1.53 12.10
C ASP A 375 -1.77 -0.84 10.96
N PHE A 376 -1.70 -1.38 9.74
CA PHE A 376 -2.56 -1.01 8.62
C PHE A 376 -3.82 -1.89 8.51
N TYR A 377 -3.70 -3.22 8.66
CA TYR A 377 -4.84 -4.12 8.48
C TYR A 377 -5.78 -4.20 9.69
N ILE A 378 -5.30 -3.95 10.92
CA ILE A 378 -6.14 -3.94 12.12
C ILE A 378 -7.19 -2.83 12.04
N PRO A 379 -6.84 -1.55 11.76
CA PRO A 379 -7.86 -0.51 11.65
C PRO A 379 -8.87 -0.78 10.53
N LEU A 380 -8.42 -1.30 9.37
CA LEU A 380 -9.32 -1.76 8.30
C LEU A 380 -10.33 -2.81 8.81
N SER A 381 -9.86 -3.79 9.58
CA SER A 381 -10.71 -4.82 10.19
C SER A 381 -11.71 -4.26 11.21
N GLU A 382 -11.45 -3.06 11.74
CA GLU A 382 -12.30 -2.36 12.70
C GLU A 382 -13.30 -1.42 12.01
N GLY A 383 -13.23 -1.28 10.69
CA GLY A 383 -14.17 -0.49 9.89
C GLY A 383 -13.66 0.91 9.56
N GLN A 384 -12.39 1.19 9.82
CA GLN A 384 -11.75 2.40 9.32
C GLN A 384 -11.56 2.33 7.80
N SER A 385 -11.50 3.50 7.19
CA SER A 385 -11.19 3.64 5.77
C SER A 385 -9.71 3.32 5.48
N PHE A 386 -9.37 3.12 4.21
CA PHE A 386 -7.98 2.94 3.78
C PHE A 386 -7.09 4.14 4.14
N GLY A 387 -7.62 5.35 4.04
CA GLY A 387 -6.94 6.58 4.44
C GLY A 387 -6.65 6.60 5.93
N GLN A 388 -7.67 6.38 6.76
CA GLN A 388 -7.54 6.34 8.23
C GLN A 388 -6.56 5.24 8.69
N SER A 389 -6.58 4.09 8.01
CA SER A 389 -5.69 2.97 8.31
C SER A 389 -4.24 3.27 7.94
N LEU A 390 -4.00 3.92 6.79
CA LEU A 390 -2.66 4.37 6.42
C LEU A 390 -2.16 5.49 7.33
N GLN A 391 -3.02 6.42 7.73
CA GLN A 391 -2.68 7.47 8.69
C GLN A 391 -2.28 6.86 10.04
N SER A 392 -3.07 5.91 10.56
CA SER A 392 -2.76 5.19 11.81
C SER A 392 -1.40 4.51 11.74
N TRP A 393 -1.11 3.83 10.63
CA TRP A 393 0.20 3.24 10.39
C TRP A 393 1.33 4.29 10.31
N MET A 394 1.09 5.43 9.65
CA MET A 394 2.09 6.50 9.54
C MET A 394 2.39 7.15 10.89
N ILE A 395 1.40 7.36 11.75
CA ILE A 395 1.60 7.89 13.11
C ILE A 395 2.55 6.98 13.90
N GLU A 396 2.40 5.66 13.79
CA GLU A 396 3.23 4.72 14.54
C GLU A 396 4.63 4.55 13.93
N HIS A 397 4.78 4.68 12.61
CA HIS A 397 5.99 4.20 11.92
C HIS A 397 6.74 5.23 11.08
N ALA A 398 6.06 6.25 10.53
CA ALA A 398 6.69 7.18 9.57
C ALA A 398 7.87 7.94 10.19
N HIS A 399 7.83 8.16 11.51
CA HIS A 399 8.92 8.75 12.28
C HIS A 399 9.33 7.86 13.47
N ASP A 400 10.61 7.50 13.54
CA ASP A 400 11.24 6.83 14.70
C ASP A 400 12.22 7.80 15.36
N PRO A 401 11.96 8.30 16.58
CA PRO A 401 12.86 9.22 17.28
C PRO A 401 14.25 8.63 17.58
N GLU A 402 14.36 7.30 17.72
CA GLU A 402 15.63 6.61 17.94
C GLU A 402 16.36 6.32 16.63
N ARG A 403 15.62 6.18 15.52
CA ARG A 403 16.15 5.85 14.19
C ARG A 403 15.50 6.67 13.06
N PRO A 404 15.63 8.01 13.08
CA PRO A 404 14.92 8.86 12.14
C PRO A 404 15.39 8.69 10.69
N ASN A 405 16.67 8.37 10.43
CA ASN A 405 17.12 8.13 9.06
C ASN A 405 16.61 6.79 8.52
N TRP A 406 16.56 5.76 9.38
CA TRP A 406 16.01 4.46 9.04
C TRP A 406 14.52 4.56 8.69
N ALA A 407 13.71 5.20 9.54
CA ALA A 407 12.28 5.40 9.29
C ALA A 407 12.04 6.19 8.00
N ARG A 408 12.76 7.29 7.79
CA ARG A 408 12.71 8.06 6.54
C ARG A 408 13.04 7.20 5.31
N SER A 409 14.07 6.37 5.39
CA SER A 409 14.50 5.52 4.28
C SER A 409 13.42 4.51 3.90
N TRP A 410 12.74 3.93 4.88
CA TRP A 410 11.66 2.99 4.64
C TRP A 410 10.36 3.67 4.20
N PHE A 411 9.91 4.69 4.92
CA PHE A 411 8.49 5.05 4.97
C PHE A 411 8.12 6.38 4.30
N TYR A 412 9.05 7.33 4.12
CA TYR A 412 8.70 8.65 3.53
C TYR A 412 8.24 8.60 2.06
N GLY A 413 8.39 7.45 1.40
CA GLY A 413 7.88 7.23 0.06
C GLY A 413 6.47 6.65 0.01
N MET A 414 5.88 6.31 1.16
CA MET A 414 4.57 5.66 1.21
C MET A 414 3.47 6.63 0.77
N THR A 415 2.60 6.15 -0.12
CA THR A 415 1.46 6.90 -0.66
C THR A 415 0.29 5.96 -0.94
N TYR A 416 -0.90 6.53 -1.12
CA TYR A 416 -2.13 5.85 -1.47
C TYR A 416 -2.73 6.42 -2.75
N TYR A 417 -2.98 5.55 -3.73
CA TYR A 417 -3.73 5.89 -4.94
C TYR A 417 -5.13 5.31 -4.88
N GLY A 418 -6.11 6.11 -5.30
CA GLY A 418 -7.53 5.81 -5.18
C GLY A 418 -8.25 6.72 -4.20
N ASP A 419 -9.43 6.30 -3.76
CA ASP A 419 -10.33 7.00 -2.85
C ASP A 419 -10.08 6.49 -1.43
N PRO A 420 -9.40 7.28 -0.57
CA PRO A 420 -9.02 6.82 0.77
C PRO A 420 -10.20 6.63 1.70
N THR A 421 -11.39 7.15 1.37
CA THR A 421 -12.58 7.03 2.21
C THR A 421 -13.23 5.65 2.08
N LEU A 422 -12.85 4.88 1.06
CA LEU A 422 -13.30 3.51 0.92
C LEU A 422 -12.92 2.65 2.12
N LYS A 423 -13.85 1.78 2.50
CA LYS A 423 -13.70 0.78 3.55
C LYS A 423 -13.72 -0.60 2.90
N ILE A 424 -13.06 -1.57 3.52
CA ILE A 424 -13.30 -2.97 3.15
C ILE A 424 -14.78 -3.28 3.42
N LYS A 425 -15.48 -3.89 2.45
CA LYS A 425 -16.86 -4.31 2.70
C LYS A 425 -16.79 -5.56 3.54
N GLN A 426 -16.83 -5.37 4.86
CA GLN A 426 -16.67 -6.46 5.81
C GLN A 426 -17.72 -7.53 5.53
N GLY A 427 -17.26 -8.72 5.12
CA GLY A 427 -18.13 -9.87 4.95
C GLY A 427 -18.54 -10.46 6.30
N LEU A 428 -18.35 -11.78 6.44
CA LEU A 428 -18.52 -12.48 7.70
C LEU A 428 -17.20 -12.43 8.49
N ARG A 429 -17.23 -11.97 9.74
CA ARG A 429 -16.12 -12.17 10.68
C ARG A 429 -16.37 -13.44 11.50
N VAL A 430 -15.41 -14.36 11.47
CA VAL A 430 -15.35 -15.48 12.44
C VAL A 430 -14.67 -14.95 13.71
N GLY A 431 -15.36 -15.00 14.84
CA GLY A 431 -14.75 -14.67 16.14
C GLY A 431 -13.84 -15.80 16.64
N GLU A 432 -13.36 -15.67 17.88
CA GLU A 432 -12.50 -16.71 18.47
C GLU A 432 -13.23 -18.06 18.51
N MET A 433 -12.63 -19.07 17.86
CA MET A 433 -13.16 -20.42 17.88
C MET A 433 -12.75 -21.10 19.18
N ALA A 434 -13.73 -21.53 19.95
CA ALA A 434 -13.50 -22.34 21.14
C ALA A 434 -13.83 -23.80 20.84
N ILE A 435 -12.89 -24.68 21.19
CA ILE A 435 -13.12 -26.11 21.32
C ILE A 435 -13.38 -26.36 22.80
N THR A 436 -14.49 -26.99 23.13
CA THR A 436 -14.81 -27.37 24.51
C THR A 436 -15.15 -28.84 24.54
N GLU A 437 -14.42 -29.62 25.35
CA GLU A 437 -14.76 -31.01 25.62
C GLU A 437 -16.11 -31.08 26.35
N LEU A 438 -17.04 -31.81 25.76
CA LEU A 438 -18.36 -32.10 26.32
C LEU A 438 -18.36 -33.42 27.09
N GLU A 439 -17.63 -34.40 26.57
CA GLU A 439 -17.44 -35.72 27.18
C GLU A 439 -15.99 -36.15 26.91
N GLY A 440 -15.18 -36.24 27.96
CA GLY A 440 -13.74 -36.44 27.88
C GLY A 440 -13.07 -36.34 29.25
N ASP A 441 -11.74 -36.44 29.29
CA ASP A 441 -10.96 -36.31 30.52
C ASP A 441 -10.54 -34.87 30.86
N ASN A 442 -10.85 -33.92 29.97
CA ASN A 442 -10.65 -32.48 30.12
C ASN A 442 -9.17 -32.10 30.25
N ASP A 443 -8.30 -32.88 29.61
CA ASP A 443 -6.85 -32.64 29.58
C ASP A 443 -6.41 -31.64 28.49
N GLY A 444 -7.34 -31.25 27.61
CA GLY A 444 -7.10 -30.29 26.52
C GLY A 444 -6.57 -30.94 25.23
N VAL A 445 -6.59 -32.26 25.12
CA VAL A 445 -6.25 -33.04 23.94
C VAL A 445 -7.47 -33.84 23.50
N LEU A 446 -7.92 -33.67 22.25
CA LEU A 446 -9.07 -34.42 21.74
C LEU A 446 -8.71 -35.90 21.54
N ASP A 447 -9.20 -36.75 22.45
CA ASP A 447 -8.93 -38.19 22.47
C ASP A 447 -9.97 -39.01 21.70
N VAL A 448 -9.63 -40.30 21.48
CA VAL A 448 -10.54 -41.25 20.84
C VAL A 448 -11.81 -41.42 21.67
N ALA A 449 -12.96 -41.22 21.01
CA ALA A 449 -14.30 -41.30 21.58
C ALA A 449 -14.73 -40.10 22.44
N GLU A 450 -13.93 -39.04 22.47
CA GLU A 450 -14.35 -37.78 23.07
C GLU A 450 -15.30 -37.00 22.15
N VAL A 451 -16.16 -36.21 22.79
CA VAL A 451 -17.13 -35.35 22.10
C VAL A 451 -16.76 -33.90 22.41
N VAL A 452 -16.51 -33.10 21.37
CA VAL A 452 -16.27 -31.67 21.50
C VAL A 452 -17.43 -30.85 20.95
N SER A 453 -17.64 -29.69 21.55
CA SER A 453 -18.41 -28.60 20.97
C SER A 453 -17.44 -27.66 20.25
N LEU A 454 -17.75 -27.34 18.99
CA LEU A 454 -17.14 -26.23 18.29
C LEU A 454 -18.13 -25.05 18.33
N THR A 455 -17.73 -23.95 18.96
CA THR A 455 -18.48 -22.70 18.88
C THR A 455 -17.81 -21.80 17.85
N VAL A 456 -18.51 -21.51 16.76
CA VAL A 456 -18.06 -20.59 15.71
C VAL A 456 -18.97 -19.35 15.75
N PRO A 457 -18.61 -18.30 16.51
CA PRO A 457 -19.35 -17.05 16.46
C PRO A 457 -19.12 -16.40 15.10
N VAL A 458 -20.20 -16.18 14.36
CA VAL A 458 -20.15 -15.49 13.07
C VAL A 458 -20.87 -14.16 13.21
N HIS A 459 -20.14 -13.08 12.92
CA HIS A 459 -20.67 -11.73 12.93
C HIS A 459 -20.85 -11.27 11.48
N ASN A 460 -22.10 -11.03 11.06
CA ASN A 460 -22.36 -10.28 9.85
C ASN A 460 -21.93 -8.83 10.11
N ARG A 461 -20.98 -8.33 9.32
CA ARG A 461 -20.52 -6.96 9.39
C ARG A 461 -20.81 -6.15 8.12
N SER A 462 -21.57 -6.74 7.20
CA SER A 462 -22.03 -6.05 6.01
C SER A 462 -23.27 -5.22 6.31
N GLU A 463 -23.52 -4.21 5.47
CA GLU A 463 -24.72 -3.38 5.52
C GLU A 463 -25.99 -4.12 5.03
N VAL A 464 -25.83 -5.36 4.58
CA VAL A 464 -26.90 -6.19 4.02
C VAL A 464 -27.08 -7.49 4.79
N ASP A 465 -28.27 -8.07 4.75
CA ASP A 465 -28.52 -9.37 5.36
C ASP A 465 -27.81 -10.49 4.58
N ILE A 466 -26.98 -11.28 5.28
CA ILE A 466 -26.38 -12.48 4.71
C ILE A 466 -27.38 -13.64 4.79
N ILE A 467 -27.81 -14.12 3.62
CA ILE A 467 -28.88 -15.12 3.48
C ILE A 467 -28.45 -16.57 3.78
N GLY A 468 -27.15 -16.82 3.99
CA GLY A 468 -26.65 -18.14 4.33
C GLY A 468 -25.15 -18.16 4.63
N ILE A 469 -24.73 -19.11 5.46
CA ILE A 469 -23.34 -19.39 5.80
C ILE A 469 -23.10 -20.86 5.49
N ILE A 470 -22.07 -21.15 4.68
CA ILE A 470 -21.59 -22.52 4.46
C ILE A 470 -20.32 -22.66 5.29
N LEU A 471 -20.31 -23.62 6.21
CA LEU A 471 -19.17 -23.95 7.04
C LEU A 471 -18.66 -25.33 6.64
N GLU A 472 -17.47 -25.40 6.05
CA GLU A 472 -16.80 -26.66 5.76
C GLU A 472 -15.81 -26.98 6.89
N ILE A 473 -16.03 -28.09 7.56
CA ILE A 473 -15.14 -28.60 8.62
C ILE A 473 -14.44 -29.83 8.06
N SER A 474 -13.12 -29.76 7.95
CA SER A 474 -12.28 -30.90 7.57
C SER A 474 -11.27 -31.20 8.68
N THR A 475 -10.86 -32.46 8.80
CA THR A 475 -9.76 -32.87 9.67
C THR A 475 -8.49 -32.98 8.84
N ALA A 476 -7.41 -32.35 9.29
CA ALA A 476 -6.10 -32.51 8.67
C ALA A 476 -5.47 -33.81 9.18
N ASP A 477 -5.88 -34.96 8.63
CA ASP A 477 -5.18 -36.20 8.89
C ASP A 477 -3.80 -36.16 8.21
N THR A 478 -2.76 -35.89 9.01
CA THR A 478 -1.39 -36.31 8.67
C THR A 478 -1.17 -37.72 9.20
N LEU A 479 -1.14 -38.67 8.27
CA LEU A 479 -0.45 -39.97 8.33
C LEU A 479 -0.77 -40.92 9.51
N VAL A 480 -1.50 -42.00 9.19
CA VAL A 480 -1.00 -43.37 9.40
C VAL A 480 -1.09 -44.16 8.11
#